data_AF-A0A455U589-F1
#
_entry.id   AF-A0A455U589-F1
#
_cell.length_a   1.000
_cell.length_b   1.000
_cell.length_c   1.000
_cell.angle_alpha   90.00
_cell.angle_beta   90.00
_cell.angle_gamma   90.00
#
_symmetry.space_group_name_H-M   'P 1'
#
loop_
_entity.id
_entity.type
_entity.pdbx_description
1 polymer ?
#
loop_
_entity_poly.entity_id
_entity_poly.type
_entity_poly.pdbx_seq_one_letter_code
_entity_poly.pdbx_strand_id
1 'polypeptide(L)'
;MKRSLMCLLLSIWSFSASASPALQGDVIADLNALQSQLQEGALAQVIERATAQAERLASGNQSDQWASALYQQLAAGARISLRQQQIGWRLRVV
;
A
#
# COMPACT_ATOMS: atom_id res chain seq x y z
N MET A 1 44.07 -8.08 0.38
CA MET A 1 43.22 -9.28 0.14
C MET A 1 41.82 -9.21 0.78
N LYS A 2 41.59 -8.48 1.90
CA LYS A 2 40.26 -8.37 2.53
C LYS A 2 39.24 -7.49 1.78
N ARG A 3 39.69 -6.46 1.05
CA ARG A 3 38.81 -5.52 0.31
C ARG A 3 38.12 -6.18 -0.90
N SER A 4 38.82 -7.11 -1.57
CA SER A 4 38.28 -7.88 -2.70
C SER A 4 37.23 -8.90 -2.27
N LEU A 5 37.33 -9.46 -1.07
CA LEU A 5 36.32 -10.35 -0.49
C LEU A 5 35.01 -9.60 -0.21
N MET A 6 35.11 -8.34 0.24
CA MET A 6 33.95 -7.49 0.53
C MET A 6 33.21 -7.10 -0.76
N CYS A 7 33.91 -6.79 -1.85
CA CYS A 7 33.26 -6.53 -3.15
C CYS A 7 32.53 -7.77 -3.69
N LEU A 8 33.10 -8.97 -3.51
CA LEU A 8 32.47 -10.24 -3.93
C LEU A 8 31.18 -10.54 -3.15
N LEU A 9 31.16 -10.23 -1.85
CA LEU A 9 29.98 -10.38 -0.99
C LEU A 9 28.85 -9.40 -1.35
N LEU A 10 29.17 -8.16 -1.74
CA LEU A 10 28.16 -7.19 -2.20
C LEU A 10 27.57 -7.54 -3.58
N SER A 11 28.35 -8.16 -4.48
CA SER A 11 27.85 -8.57 -5.80
C SER A 11 26.80 -9.68 -5.73
N ILE A 12 26.88 -10.57 -4.73
CA ILE A 12 25.89 -11.64 -4.51
C ILE A 12 24.52 -11.07 -4.10
N TRP A 13 24.50 -9.95 -3.39
CA TRP A 13 23.26 -9.29 -2.98
C TRP A 13 22.58 -8.48 -4.09
N SER A 14 23.32 -8.11 -5.14
CA SER A 14 22.79 -7.26 -6.22
C SER A 14 21.96 -8.03 -7.26
N PHE A 15 21.94 -9.37 -7.21
CA PHE A 15 21.32 -10.20 -8.24
C PHE A 15 19.79 -10.35 -8.12
N SER A 16 19.14 -9.74 -7.11
CA SER A 16 17.68 -9.82 -6.93
C SER A 16 16.92 -8.53 -7.26
N ALA A 17 17.54 -7.60 -7.98
CA ALA A 17 16.83 -6.44 -8.53
C ALA A 17 16.24 -6.80 -9.91
N SER A 18 15.23 -7.67 -9.95
CA SER A 18 14.37 -7.75 -11.14
C SER A 18 13.68 -6.40 -11.29
N ALA A 19 13.83 -5.75 -12.45
CA ALA A 19 13.07 -4.53 -12.75
C ALA A 19 11.59 -4.80 -12.48
N SER A 20 11.04 -4.17 -11.44
CA SER A 20 9.65 -4.40 -11.06
C SER A 20 8.78 -3.98 -12.25
N PRO A 21 7.82 -4.80 -12.68
CA PRO A 21 6.99 -4.46 -13.83
C PRO A 21 6.29 -3.13 -13.57
N ALA A 22 6.27 -2.25 -14.57
CA ALA A 22 5.67 -0.93 -14.45
C ALA A 22 4.24 -1.04 -13.89
N LEU A 23 3.97 -0.28 -12.83
CA LEU A 23 2.65 -0.24 -12.21
C LEU A 23 1.64 0.26 -13.24
N GLN A 24 0.52 -0.44 -13.38
CA GLN A 24 -0.50 -0.11 -14.37
C GLN A 24 -1.06 1.30 -14.08
N GLY A 25 -1.18 2.14 -15.12
CA GLY A 25 -1.67 3.52 -14.96
C GLY A 25 -3.10 3.60 -14.37
N ASP A 26 -3.92 2.57 -14.61
CA ASP A 26 -5.26 2.43 -14.05
C ASP A 26 -5.25 2.32 -12.52
N VAL A 27 -4.30 1.56 -11.95
CA VAL A 27 -4.10 1.43 -10.49
C VAL A 27 -3.75 2.78 -9.87
N ILE A 28 -2.95 3.59 -10.56
CA ILE A 28 -2.58 4.93 -10.08
C ILE A 28 -3.80 5.87 -10.07
N ALA A 29 -4.64 5.80 -11.10
CA ALA A 29 -5.88 6.59 -11.16
C ALA A 29 -6.85 6.20 -10.04
N ASP A 30 -7.03 4.89 -9.81
CA ASP A 30 -7.89 4.37 -8.74
C ASP A 30 -7.37 4.74 -7.33
N LEU A 31 -6.06 4.63 -7.09
CA LEU A 31 -5.44 5.07 -5.82
C LEU A 31 -5.63 6.57 -5.57
N ASN A 32 -5.56 7.42 -6.60
CA ASN A 32 -5.83 8.85 -6.45
C ASN A 32 -7.32 9.10 -6.14
N ALA A 33 -8.24 8.39 -6.78
CA ALA A 33 -9.66 8.50 -6.49
C ALA A 33 -9.99 8.08 -5.05
N LEU A 34 -9.41 6.97 -4.56
CA LEU A 34 -9.57 6.52 -3.17
C LEU A 34 -8.95 7.51 -2.18
N GLN A 35 -7.82 8.14 -2.50
CA GLN A 35 -7.23 9.20 -1.67
C GLN A 35 -8.12 10.44 -1.61
N SER A 36 -8.75 10.86 -2.72
CA SER A 36 -9.74 11.96 -2.71
C SER A 36 -10.92 11.60 -1.80
N GLN A 37 -11.47 10.40 -1.95
CA GLN A 37 -12.58 9.92 -1.12
C GLN A 37 -12.22 9.83 0.37
N LEU A 38 -10.97 9.51 0.71
CA LEU A 38 -10.49 9.56 2.09
C LEU A 38 -10.51 10.97 2.66
N GLN A 39 -10.08 11.96 1.87
CA GLN A 39 -10.09 13.37 2.27
C GLN A 39 -11.51 13.90 2.44
N GLU A 40 -12.45 13.40 1.63
CA GLU A 40 -13.88 13.71 1.73
C GLU A 40 -14.57 13.00 2.92
N GLY A 41 -13.88 12.12 3.64
CA GLY A 41 -14.38 11.45 4.84
C GLY A 41 -15.15 10.15 4.57
N ALA A 42 -15.09 9.61 3.35
CA ALA A 42 -15.70 8.32 2.99
C ALA A 42 -14.87 7.10 3.47
N LEU A 43 -14.40 7.16 4.73
CA LEU A 43 -13.40 6.24 5.29
C LEU A 43 -13.81 4.77 5.19
N ALA A 44 -15.06 4.43 5.51
CA ALA A 44 -15.56 3.06 5.47
C ALA A 44 -15.58 2.48 4.04
N GLN A 45 -16.06 3.26 3.07
CA GLN A 45 -16.13 2.84 1.66
C GLN A 45 -14.73 2.64 1.07
N VAL A 46 -13.78 3.49 1.45
CA VAL A 46 -12.40 3.37 0.99
C VAL A 46 -11.72 2.14 1.59
N ILE A 47 -11.94 1.84 2.87
CA ILE A 47 -11.43 0.60 3.50
C ILE A 47 -11.95 -0.63 2.75
N GLU A 48 -13.25 -0.68 2.46
CA GLU A 48 -13.88 -1.81 1.77
C GLU A 48 -13.33 -1.98 0.36
N ARG A 49 -13.35 -0.92 -0.47
CA ARG A 49 -12.84 -1.00 -1.85
C ARG A 49 -11.36 -1.32 -1.90
N ALA A 50 -10.54 -0.66 -1.09
CA ALA A 50 -9.10 -0.92 -1.07
C ALA A 50 -8.79 -2.35 -0.63
N THR A 51 -9.50 -2.89 0.38
CA THR A 51 -9.30 -4.28 0.79
C THR A 51 -9.72 -5.27 -0.29
N ALA A 52 -10.87 -5.05 -0.93
CA ALA A 52 -11.35 -5.91 -2.02
C ALA A 52 -10.40 -5.90 -3.24
N GLN A 53 -9.83 -4.74 -3.60
CA GLN A 53 -8.85 -4.66 -4.68
C GLN A 53 -7.53 -5.32 -4.30
N ALA A 54 -7.07 -5.15 -3.06
CA ALA A 54 -5.88 -5.82 -2.58
C ALA A 54 -6.01 -7.34 -2.64
N GLU A 55 -7.13 -7.91 -2.23
CA GLU A 55 -7.36 -9.36 -2.26
C GLU A 55 -7.36 -9.92 -3.68
N ARG A 56 -7.96 -9.20 -4.64
CA ARG A 56 -7.97 -9.60 -6.06
C ARG A 56 -6.58 -9.56 -6.69
N LEU A 57 -5.80 -8.54 -6.35
CA LEU A 57 -4.46 -8.32 -6.92
C LEU A 57 -3.37 -9.17 -6.22
N ALA A 58 -3.63 -9.67 -5.01
CA ALA A 58 -2.67 -10.44 -4.22
C ALA A 58 -2.23 -11.75 -4.91
N SER A 59 -3.09 -12.36 -5.74
CA SER A 59 -2.76 -13.56 -6.51
C SER A 59 -2.16 -13.26 -7.89
N GLY A 60 -1.99 -11.99 -8.25
CA GLY A 60 -1.51 -11.56 -9.56
C GLY A 60 0.01 -11.58 -9.71
N ASN A 61 0.51 -10.90 -10.75
CA ASN A 61 1.93 -10.79 -11.02
C ASN A 61 2.65 -9.89 -9.97
N GLN A 62 3.96 -9.72 -10.08
CA GLN A 62 4.74 -8.90 -9.14
C GLN A 62 4.23 -7.44 -9.04
N SER A 63 3.74 -6.86 -10.13
CA SER A 63 3.11 -5.52 -10.15
C SER A 63 1.80 -5.49 -9.38
N ASP A 64 0.99 -6.55 -9.53
CA ASP A 64 -0.29 -6.68 -8.82
C ASP A 64 -0.07 -6.88 -7.32
N GLN A 65 0.96 -7.63 -6.92
CA GLN A 65 1.35 -7.75 -5.51
C GLN A 65 1.80 -6.42 -4.91
N TRP A 66 2.54 -5.61 -5.67
CA TRP A 66 2.87 -4.24 -5.28
C TRP A 66 1.61 -3.37 -5.15
N ALA A 67 0.71 -3.41 -6.13
CA ALA A 67 -0.57 -2.71 -6.06
C ALA A 67 -1.37 -3.13 -4.82
N SER A 68 -1.46 -4.43 -4.54
CA SER A 68 -2.12 -4.99 -3.35
C SER A 68 -1.55 -4.43 -2.05
N ALA A 69 -0.23 -4.36 -1.91
CA ALA A 69 0.41 -3.76 -0.74
C ALA A 69 0.07 -2.27 -0.59
N LEU A 70 0.03 -1.50 -1.68
CA LEU A 70 -0.38 -0.10 -1.66
C LEU A 70 -1.84 0.07 -1.21
N TYR A 71 -2.75 -0.76 -1.74
CA TYR A 71 -4.15 -0.78 -1.32
C TYR A 71 -4.30 -1.15 0.17
N GLN A 72 -3.53 -2.12 0.67
CA GLN A 72 -3.52 -2.49 2.09
C GLN A 72 -3.03 -1.34 2.97
N GLN A 73 -1.98 -0.63 2.56
CA GLN A 73 -1.47 0.55 3.27
C GLN A 73 -2.55 1.63 3.37
N LEU A 74 -3.26 1.89 2.27
CA LEU A 74 -4.32 2.88 2.21
C LEU A 74 -5.52 2.49 3.10
N ALA A 75 -5.93 1.22 3.07
CA ALA A 75 -6.98 0.69 3.95
C ALA A 75 -6.57 0.77 5.44
N ALA A 76 -5.31 0.49 5.77
CA ALA A 76 -4.78 0.63 7.13
C ALA A 76 -4.82 2.09 7.61
N GLY A 77 -4.38 3.03 6.78
CA GLY A 77 -4.44 4.47 7.07
C GLY A 77 -5.88 4.94 7.31
N ALA A 78 -6.81 4.52 6.45
CA ALA A 78 -8.23 4.80 6.58
C ALA A 78 -8.84 4.26 7.90
N ARG A 79 -8.47 3.04 8.31
CA ARG A 79 -8.89 2.44 9.59
C ARG A 79 -8.40 3.24 10.79
N ILE A 80 -7.18 3.77 10.75
CA ILE A 80 -6.63 4.62 11.82
C ILE A 80 -7.44 5.92 11.92
N SER A 81 -7.69 6.59 10.79
CA SER A 81 -8.50 7.81 10.76
C SER A 81 -9.92 7.58 11.26
N LEU A 82 -10.54 6.46 10.87
CA LEU A 82 -11.88 6.09 11.33
C LEU A 82 -11.92 5.90 12.86
N ARG A 83 -10.92 5.21 13.40
CA ARG A 83 -10.78 5.00 14.85
C ARG A 83 -10.63 6.34 15.60
N GLN A 84 -9.80 7.25 15.09
CA GLN A 84 -9.64 8.57 15.69
C GLN A 84 -10.94 9.36 15.67
N GLN A 85 -11.69 9.30 14.56
CA GLN A 85 -13.00 9.94 14.47
C GLN A 85 -13.95 9.39 15.54
N GLN A 86 -14.06 8.06 15.68
CA GLN A 86 -14.92 7.43 16.68
C GLN A 86 -14.53 7.78 18.13
N ILE A 87 -13.22 7.86 18.44
CA ILE A 87 -12.73 8.26 19.77
C ILE A 87 -13.06 9.73 20.03
N GLY A 88 -12.83 10.60 19.06
CA GLY A 88 -13.19 12.02 19.16
C GLY A 88 -14.69 12.24 19.38
N TRP A 89 -15.53 11.44 18.73
CA TRP A 89 -16.97 11.43 19.01
C TRP A 89 -17.25 10.98 20.44
N ARG A 90 -16.67 9.87 20.91
CA ARG A 90 -16.90 9.38 22.28
C ARG A 90 -16.51 10.38 23.38
N LEU A 91 -15.43 11.14 23.19
CA LEU A 91 -14.98 12.15 24.15
C LEU A 91 -15.87 13.42 24.16
N ARG A 92 -16.69 13.64 23.14
CA ARG A 92 -17.61 14.79 23.07
C ARG A 92 -18.98 14.50 23.71
N VAL A 93 -19.36 13.23 23.85
CA VAL A 93 -20.67 12.79 24.39
C VAL A 93 -20.63 12.35 25.86
N VAL A 94 -19.47 12.46 26.53
CA VAL A 94 -19.28 12.27 27.98
C VAL A 94 -18.97 13.61 28.61
#